data_AF-A0A538INP5-F1
#
_entry.id   AF-A0A538INP5-F1
#
_cell.length_a   1.000
_cell.length_b   1.000
_cell.length_c   1.000
_cell.angle_alpha   90.00
_cell.angle_beta   90.00
_cell.angle_gamma   90.00
#
_symmetry.space_group_name_H-M   'P 1'
#
loop_
_entity.id
_entity.type
_entity.pdbx_description
1 polymer ?
#
loop_
_entity_poly.entity_id
_entity_poly.type
_entity_poly.pdbx_seq_one_letter_code
_entity_poly.pdbx_strand_id
1 'polypeptide(L)'
;MITPWDDYPVHQTAMPVATPVSGDPNHYDRYFFNGFDPNGEFYFGVALGIYPNRGVIDGAFSVVRNGVQHSVFASGHLPLDRPSKIGPISVEVVQPLAQSRVRVDAAHLGVTADLTWNPRTAAIEEPSQVLMQGPRTVMDVTRLVQFGSWTGTIDVEGERIDVRDTSRGMKDRSWGIRPVGEPVPGLNALVGGGVFYLWSVLHFENRCTHAMLFEFPDGHRWYTSADSVPVLNAGDPLWGPDVRVRHAESAAYDIVFEPGTRRISRAQFTQTYHGSPSDELILEPILSFPLKGLGYLNPNWLHGYDRGEYAEGTDVWKVDELDPLDPTTFHVEQLVRARCGDEVGIGCLEQLVLGPHAPTGFTGYTDGAR
;
A
#
# COMPACT_ATOMS: atom_id res chain seq x y z
N MET A 1 -7.41 -14.98 -26.09
CA MET A 1 -7.17 -16.40 -25.75
C MET A 1 -8.01 -16.74 -24.53
N ILE A 2 -8.54 -17.95 -24.43
CA ILE A 2 -9.39 -18.41 -23.31
C ILE A 2 -8.51 -18.95 -22.18
N THR A 3 -8.94 -18.75 -20.94
CA THR A 3 -8.32 -19.19 -19.68
C THR A 3 -9.35 -19.87 -18.79
N PRO A 4 -8.95 -20.57 -17.70
CA PRO A 4 -9.90 -21.13 -16.73
C PRO A 4 -10.84 -20.08 -16.11
N TRP A 5 -10.42 -18.82 -16.02
CA TRP A 5 -11.26 -17.74 -15.50
C TRP A 5 -12.50 -17.46 -16.37
N ASP A 6 -12.48 -17.84 -17.65
CA ASP A 6 -13.60 -17.65 -18.57
C ASP A 6 -14.79 -18.59 -18.30
N ASP A 7 -14.65 -19.59 -17.42
CA ASP A 7 -15.75 -20.42 -16.93
C ASP A 7 -16.65 -19.66 -15.92
N TYR A 8 -16.11 -18.60 -15.30
CA TYR A 8 -16.84 -17.77 -14.33
C TYR A 8 -17.50 -16.56 -15.01
N PRO A 9 -18.69 -16.13 -14.56
CA PRO A 9 -19.40 -14.98 -15.13
C PRO A 9 -18.81 -13.65 -14.63
N VAL A 10 -17.55 -13.36 -14.99
CA VAL A 10 -16.77 -12.21 -14.48
C VAL A 10 -16.24 -11.27 -15.58
N HIS A 11 -16.60 -11.52 -16.83
CA HIS A 11 -16.19 -10.70 -17.97
C HIS A 11 -16.78 -9.28 -17.88
N GLN A 12 -15.92 -8.26 -17.99
CA GLN A 12 -16.32 -6.85 -18.03
C GLN A 12 -16.50 -6.32 -19.47
N THR A 13 -16.04 -7.07 -20.47
CA THR A 13 -16.14 -6.73 -21.89
C THR A 13 -16.54 -7.97 -22.69
N ALA A 14 -16.69 -7.84 -24.02
CA ALA A 14 -16.90 -8.98 -24.90
C ALA A 14 -15.64 -9.86 -25.12
N MET A 15 -14.50 -9.45 -24.55
CA MET A 15 -13.23 -10.18 -24.68
C MET A 15 -13.04 -11.21 -23.56
N PRO A 16 -12.24 -12.27 -23.76
CA PRO A 16 -11.85 -13.19 -22.69
C PRO A 16 -11.22 -12.46 -21.51
N VAL A 17 -11.33 -13.01 -20.29
CA VAL A 17 -10.84 -12.40 -19.03
C VAL A 17 -9.35 -12.00 -19.12
N ALA A 18 -8.55 -12.77 -19.84
CA ALA A 18 -7.14 -12.50 -20.07
C ALA A 18 -6.85 -11.27 -20.98
N THR A 19 -7.86 -10.57 -21.48
CA THR A 19 -7.71 -9.37 -22.32
C THR A 19 -8.22 -8.14 -21.57
N PRO A 20 -7.33 -7.21 -21.16
CA PRO A 20 -7.76 -5.95 -20.57
C PRO A 20 -8.57 -5.11 -21.57
N VAL A 21 -9.43 -4.23 -21.06
CA VAL A 21 -10.22 -3.28 -21.88
C VAL A 21 -9.35 -2.25 -22.61
N SER A 22 -8.17 -1.94 -22.04
CA SER A 22 -7.23 -0.96 -22.56
C SER A 22 -5.90 -1.63 -22.92
N GLY A 23 -5.26 -1.19 -23.99
CA GLY A 23 -3.89 -1.57 -24.36
C GLY A 23 -2.81 -0.73 -23.68
N ASP A 24 -3.17 0.11 -22.70
CA ASP A 24 -2.21 0.96 -22.00
C ASP A 24 -1.14 0.10 -21.27
N PRO A 25 0.17 0.32 -21.51
CA PRO A 25 1.23 -0.46 -20.86
C PRO A 25 1.22 -0.34 -19.33
N ASN A 26 0.56 0.67 -18.77
CA ASN A 26 0.43 0.90 -17.33
C ASN A 26 -0.80 0.21 -16.72
N HIS A 27 -1.54 -0.59 -17.49
CA HIS A 27 -2.64 -1.38 -16.96
C HIS A 27 -2.11 -2.42 -15.95
N TYR A 28 -2.67 -2.43 -14.75
CA TYR A 28 -2.20 -3.29 -13.66
C TYR A 28 -3.35 -3.76 -12.78
N ASP A 29 -3.05 -4.83 -12.05
CA ASP A 29 -3.83 -5.36 -10.94
C ASP A 29 -2.86 -5.73 -9.82
N ARG A 30 -3.14 -5.33 -8.57
CA ARG A 30 -2.17 -5.45 -7.49
C ARG A 30 -2.77 -5.80 -6.14
N TYR A 31 -2.13 -6.75 -5.47
CA TYR A 31 -2.28 -6.99 -4.04
C TYR A 31 -1.26 -6.14 -3.29
N PHE A 32 -1.71 -5.46 -2.24
CA PHE A 32 -0.85 -4.92 -1.22
C PHE A 32 -1.40 -5.26 0.16
N PHE A 33 -0.50 -5.61 1.07
CA PHE A 33 -0.83 -5.85 2.46
C PHE A 33 0.23 -5.24 3.34
N ASN A 34 -0.18 -4.80 4.52
CA ASN A 34 0.75 -4.62 5.63
C ASN A 34 0.25 -5.37 6.87
N GLY A 35 1.14 -5.58 7.82
CA GLY A 35 0.82 -6.15 9.11
C GLY A 35 1.88 -5.83 10.16
N PHE A 36 1.45 -5.68 11.40
CA PHE A 36 2.33 -5.20 12.47
C PHE A 36 1.88 -5.69 13.84
N ASP A 37 2.86 -5.81 14.75
CA ASP A 37 2.57 -5.97 16.17
C ASP A 37 2.14 -4.63 16.78
N PRO A 38 1.05 -4.56 17.57
CA PRO A 38 0.60 -3.32 18.18
C PRO A 38 1.62 -2.65 19.12
N ASN A 39 2.60 -3.39 19.64
CA ASN A 39 3.66 -2.86 20.49
C ASN A 39 4.91 -2.45 19.71
N GLY A 40 4.92 -2.66 18.38
CA GLY A 40 6.03 -2.28 17.52
C GLY A 40 7.18 -3.29 17.47
N GLU A 41 6.95 -4.55 17.85
CA GLU A 41 7.98 -5.60 17.75
C GLU A 41 8.37 -5.91 16.29
N PHE A 42 7.42 -5.83 15.36
CA PHE A 42 7.66 -5.99 13.93
C PHE A 42 6.65 -5.22 13.08
N TYR A 43 7.05 -4.98 11.83
CA TYR A 43 6.18 -4.52 10.76
C TYR A 43 6.55 -5.27 9.48
N PHE A 44 5.57 -5.75 8.73
CA PHE A 44 5.81 -6.38 7.44
C PHE A 44 4.86 -5.82 6.38
N GLY A 45 5.24 -6.00 5.12
CA GLY A 45 4.37 -5.75 3.99
C GLY A 45 4.56 -6.77 2.88
N VAL A 46 3.56 -6.81 2.01
CA VAL A 46 3.47 -7.73 0.88
C VAL A 46 2.99 -6.94 -0.32
N ALA A 47 3.61 -7.13 -1.47
CA ALA A 47 3.13 -6.63 -2.75
C ALA A 47 3.16 -7.76 -3.77
N LEU A 48 2.12 -7.87 -4.59
CA LEU A 48 2.13 -8.73 -5.78
C LEU A 48 1.41 -8.01 -6.91
N GLY A 49 2.14 -7.70 -7.98
CA GLY A 49 1.66 -6.94 -9.13
C GLY A 49 1.54 -7.81 -10.38
N ILE A 50 0.44 -7.63 -11.12
CA ILE A 50 0.17 -8.27 -12.40
C ILE A 50 0.03 -7.15 -13.44
N TYR A 51 0.83 -7.19 -14.50
CA TYR A 51 0.94 -6.16 -15.53
C TYR A 51 0.67 -6.75 -16.92
N PRO A 52 -0.60 -6.98 -17.29
CA PRO A 52 -0.94 -7.79 -18.46
C PRO A 52 -0.39 -7.27 -19.79
N ASN A 53 -0.43 -5.95 -19.99
CA ASN A 53 0.02 -5.34 -21.25
C ASN A 53 1.55 -5.25 -21.34
N ARG A 54 2.28 -5.44 -20.23
CA ARG A 54 3.73 -5.62 -20.21
C ARG A 54 4.15 -7.07 -20.25
N GLY A 55 3.25 -8.00 -19.94
CA GLY A 55 3.58 -9.41 -19.76
C GLY A 55 4.47 -9.65 -18.55
N VAL A 56 4.33 -8.86 -17.48
CA VAL A 56 5.14 -8.94 -16.25
C VAL A 56 4.28 -9.31 -15.05
N ILE A 57 4.82 -10.15 -14.17
CA ILE A 57 4.35 -10.36 -12.79
C ILE A 57 5.52 -10.10 -11.85
N ASP A 58 5.27 -9.42 -10.74
CA ASP A 58 6.26 -9.24 -9.68
C ASP A 58 5.65 -9.42 -8.28
N GLY A 59 6.53 -9.63 -7.31
CA GLY A 59 6.19 -9.86 -5.93
C GLY A 59 7.30 -9.38 -5.01
N ALA A 60 6.91 -8.87 -3.85
CA ALA A 60 7.81 -8.51 -2.78
C ALA A 60 7.20 -8.86 -1.41
N PHE A 61 8.04 -9.35 -0.51
CA PHE A 61 7.74 -9.47 0.92
C PHE A 61 8.84 -8.77 1.69
N SER A 62 8.50 -8.00 2.72
CA SER A 62 9.51 -7.39 3.56
C SER A 62 9.06 -7.28 5.00
N VAL A 63 9.99 -7.42 5.93
CA VAL A 63 9.75 -7.35 7.37
C VAL A 63 10.86 -6.55 8.05
N VAL A 64 10.47 -5.63 8.92
CA VAL A 64 11.35 -4.92 9.85
C VAL A 64 11.18 -5.52 11.23
N ARG A 65 12.29 -5.91 11.85
CA ARG A 65 12.37 -6.35 13.25
C ARG A 65 13.72 -5.93 13.81
N ASN A 66 13.74 -5.47 15.07
CA ASN A 66 14.97 -5.03 15.75
C ASN A 66 15.80 -4.00 14.94
N GLY A 67 15.12 -3.11 14.20
CA GLY A 67 15.76 -2.08 13.37
C GLY A 67 16.36 -2.56 12.04
N VAL A 68 16.27 -3.86 11.72
CA VAL A 68 16.75 -4.42 10.45
C VAL A 68 15.56 -4.78 9.57
N GLN A 69 15.61 -4.38 8.30
CA GLN A 69 14.65 -4.75 7.28
C GLN A 69 15.23 -5.84 6.39
N HIS A 70 14.48 -6.93 6.23
CA HIS A 70 14.76 -7.98 5.25
C HIS A 70 13.69 -7.94 4.17
N SER A 71 14.09 -8.08 2.92
CA SER A 71 13.20 -8.04 1.76
C SER A 71 13.49 -9.19 0.81
N VAL A 72 12.45 -9.83 0.30
CA VAL A 72 12.53 -10.81 -0.77
C VAL A 72 11.74 -10.28 -1.95
N PHE A 73 12.32 -10.39 -3.15
CA PHE A 73 11.72 -9.95 -4.40
C PHE A 73 11.69 -11.09 -5.41
N ALA A 74 10.67 -11.08 -6.27
CA ALA A 74 10.59 -11.94 -7.43
C ALA A 74 9.91 -11.20 -8.58
N SER A 75 10.34 -11.47 -9.81
CA SER A 75 9.83 -10.86 -11.04
C SER A 75 9.94 -11.88 -12.17
N GLY A 76 9.03 -11.84 -13.14
CA GLY A 76 9.15 -12.70 -14.32
C GLY A 76 8.07 -12.42 -15.34
N HIS A 77 8.09 -13.19 -16.42
CA HIS A 77 7.05 -13.13 -17.43
C HIS A 77 5.71 -13.62 -16.87
N LEU A 78 4.65 -12.86 -17.12
CA LEU A 78 3.29 -13.16 -16.68
C LEU A 78 2.71 -14.34 -17.48
N PRO A 79 2.34 -15.45 -16.82
CA PRO A 79 1.59 -16.51 -17.46
C PRO A 79 0.19 -16.04 -17.91
N LEU A 80 -0.34 -16.65 -18.97
CA LEU A 80 -1.62 -16.27 -19.59
C LEU A 80 -2.80 -16.31 -18.61
N ASP A 81 -2.80 -17.28 -17.69
CA ASP A 81 -3.84 -17.51 -16.69
C ASP A 81 -3.70 -16.61 -15.43
N ARG A 82 -2.69 -15.74 -15.42
CA ARG A 82 -2.46 -14.67 -14.42
C ARG A 82 -2.53 -15.17 -12.97
N PRO A 83 -1.66 -16.13 -12.57
CA PRO A 83 -1.64 -16.62 -11.20
C PRO A 83 -1.25 -15.51 -10.22
N SER A 84 -1.77 -15.60 -8.99
CA SER A 84 -1.32 -14.75 -7.88
C SER A 84 -0.08 -15.35 -7.17
N LYS A 85 0.92 -15.76 -7.97
CA LYS A 85 2.18 -16.36 -7.50
C LYS A 85 3.34 -16.06 -8.45
N ILE A 86 4.48 -15.66 -7.91
CA ILE A 86 5.75 -15.51 -8.63
C ILE A 86 6.90 -15.97 -7.73
N GLY A 87 7.67 -16.95 -8.21
CA GLY A 87 8.76 -17.53 -7.44
C GLY A 87 8.31 -18.02 -6.05
N PRO A 88 8.97 -17.57 -4.96
CA PRO A 88 8.65 -18.00 -3.61
C PRO A 88 7.43 -17.30 -3.01
N ILE A 89 6.86 -16.27 -3.66
CA ILE A 89 5.79 -15.43 -3.09
C ILE A 89 4.44 -15.79 -3.73
N SER A 90 3.43 -16.06 -2.90
CA SER A 90 2.07 -16.32 -3.35
C SER A 90 1.01 -15.69 -2.47
N VAL A 91 -0.07 -15.19 -3.09
CA VAL A 91 -1.30 -14.74 -2.44
C VAL A 91 -2.45 -15.64 -2.89
N GLU A 92 -3.10 -16.30 -1.95
CA GLU A 92 -4.28 -17.14 -2.18
C GLU A 92 -5.53 -16.45 -1.61
N VAL A 93 -6.56 -16.26 -2.43
CA VAL A 93 -7.88 -15.83 -1.96
C VAL A 93 -8.65 -17.08 -1.54
N VAL A 94 -8.55 -17.44 -0.25
CA VAL A 94 -9.22 -18.63 0.33
C VAL A 94 -10.74 -18.44 0.35
N GLN A 95 -11.18 -17.26 0.77
CA GLN A 95 -12.58 -16.85 0.71
C GLN A 95 -12.64 -15.37 0.29
N PRO A 96 -13.30 -15.02 -0.82
CA PRO A 96 -13.35 -13.64 -1.31
C PRO A 96 -13.78 -12.66 -0.21
N LEU A 97 -12.98 -11.60 -0.04
CA LEU A 97 -13.18 -10.53 0.96
C LEU A 97 -13.20 -10.97 2.43
N ALA A 98 -12.97 -12.27 2.72
CA ALA A 98 -13.06 -12.83 4.07
C ALA A 98 -11.79 -13.52 4.54
N GLN A 99 -11.07 -14.24 3.67
CA GLN A 99 -9.82 -14.87 4.07
C GLN A 99 -8.86 -14.90 2.89
N SER A 100 -7.61 -14.55 3.16
CA SER A 100 -6.53 -14.63 2.20
C SER A 100 -5.30 -15.21 2.89
N ARG A 101 -4.48 -15.96 2.16
CA ARG A 101 -3.25 -16.54 2.68
C ARG A 101 -2.07 -16.03 1.89
N VAL A 102 -1.05 -15.54 2.59
CA VAL A 102 0.23 -15.16 1.99
C VAL A 102 1.25 -16.21 2.39
N ARG A 103 1.99 -16.73 1.40
CA ARG A 103 3.14 -17.60 1.65
C ARG A 103 4.39 -17.04 0.99
N VAL A 104 5.51 -17.18 1.71
CA VAL A 104 6.86 -16.87 1.24
C VAL A 104 7.71 -18.09 1.53
N ASP A 105 8.14 -18.80 0.49
CA ASP A 105 9.00 -19.98 0.58
C ASP A 105 10.41 -19.66 0.09
N ALA A 106 11.08 -18.73 0.78
CA ALA A 106 12.38 -18.18 0.39
C ALA A 106 13.44 -18.46 1.47
N ALA A 107 13.43 -19.67 2.05
CA ALA A 107 14.38 -20.06 3.08
C ALA A 107 15.84 -19.92 2.60
N HIS A 108 16.10 -20.12 1.31
CA HIS A 108 17.41 -19.92 0.69
C HIS A 108 17.83 -18.45 0.59
N LEU A 109 16.89 -17.51 0.75
CA LEU A 109 17.10 -16.06 0.84
C LEU A 109 16.92 -15.53 2.27
N GLY A 110 16.82 -16.44 3.25
CA GLY A 110 16.75 -16.09 4.68
C GLY A 110 15.37 -15.72 5.20
N VAL A 111 14.29 -15.87 4.41
CA VAL A 111 12.93 -15.49 4.84
C VAL A 111 11.90 -16.55 4.48
N THR A 112 11.08 -16.97 5.44
CA THR A 112 9.84 -17.70 5.16
C THR A 112 8.64 -17.09 5.86
N ALA A 113 7.45 -17.23 5.30
CA ALA A 113 6.23 -16.76 5.92
C ALA A 113 5.03 -17.62 5.52
N ASP A 114 4.11 -17.80 6.45
CA ASP A 114 2.80 -18.41 6.23
C ASP A 114 1.78 -17.65 7.07
N LEU A 115 1.01 -16.79 6.41
CA LEU A 115 0.20 -15.76 7.05
C LEU A 115 -1.23 -15.83 6.54
N THR A 116 -2.19 -15.78 7.46
CA THR A 116 -3.62 -15.78 7.17
C THR A 116 -4.23 -14.44 7.57
N TRP A 117 -4.85 -13.78 6.59
CA TRP A 117 -5.61 -12.54 6.78
C TRP A 117 -7.03 -12.84 7.24
N ASN A 118 -7.51 -12.07 8.22
CA ASN A 118 -8.90 -12.09 8.67
C ASN A 118 -9.44 -10.65 8.77
N PRO A 119 -10.63 -10.36 8.21
CA PRO A 119 -11.19 -9.02 8.19
C PRO A 119 -11.69 -8.63 9.58
N ARG A 120 -11.55 -7.35 9.87
CA ARG A 120 -12.12 -6.68 11.03
C ARG A 120 -13.22 -5.69 10.62
N THR A 121 -13.16 -5.22 9.38
CA THR A 121 -14.15 -4.33 8.78
C THR A 121 -14.67 -4.93 7.47
N ALA A 122 -15.80 -4.41 7.01
CA ALA A 122 -16.18 -4.56 5.62
C ALA A 122 -15.08 -3.98 4.70
N ALA A 123 -15.05 -4.44 3.45
CA ALA A 123 -14.22 -3.83 2.44
C ALA A 123 -14.84 -2.52 1.97
N ILE A 124 -14.00 -1.51 1.78
CA ILE A 124 -14.35 -0.15 1.38
C ILE A 124 -13.86 0.03 -0.05
N GLU A 125 -14.71 0.50 -0.93
CA GLU A 125 -14.30 0.99 -2.25
C GLU A 125 -13.94 2.47 -2.13
N GLU A 126 -12.70 2.81 -2.45
CA GLU A 126 -12.28 4.20 -2.50
C GLU A 126 -12.83 4.90 -3.76
N PRO A 127 -13.09 6.21 -3.72
CA PRO A 127 -13.34 6.99 -4.92
C PRO A 127 -12.23 6.81 -5.96
N SER A 128 -12.59 6.79 -7.24
CA SER A 128 -11.63 6.66 -8.35
C SER A 128 -10.57 7.76 -8.33
N GLN A 129 -9.33 7.36 -8.50
CA GLN A 129 -8.17 8.25 -8.58
C GLN A 129 -7.85 8.55 -10.04
N VAL A 130 -8.31 9.69 -10.52
CA VAL A 130 -8.13 10.12 -11.91
C VAL A 130 -7.19 11.31 -11.98
N LEU A 131 -6.03 11.10 -12.61
CA LEU A 131 -5.04 12.13 -12.90
C LEU A 131 -4.78 12.21 -14.40
N MET A 132 -5.06 13.37 -14.97
CA MET A 132 -4.85 13.67 -16.39
C MET A 132 -3.68 14.65 -16.58
N GLN A 133 -2.94 14.50 -17.66
CA GLN A 133 -1.99 15.49 -18.14
C GLN A 133 -2.29 15.83 -19.60
N GLY A 134 -3.01 16.94 -19.81
CA GLY A 134 -3.61 17.23 -21.11
C GLY A 134 -4.58 16.11 -21.51
N PRO A 135 -4.48 15.53 -22.72
CA PRO A 135 -5.35 14.43 -23.15
C PRO A 135 -4.93 13.05 -22.61
N ARG A 136 -3.81 12.95 -21.88
CA ARG A 136 -3.25 11.67 -21.43
C ARG A 136 -3.70 11.32 -20.01
N THR A 137 -4.20 10.10 -19.83
CA THR A 137 -4.39 9.51 -18.50
C THR A 137 -3.04 9.13 -17.91
N VAL A 138 -2.70 9.71 -16.77
CA VAL A 138 -1.50 9.35 -15.99
C VAL A 138 -1.86 8.32 -14.93
N MET A 139 -2.99 8.51 -14.25
CA MET A 139 -3.55 7.56 -13.29
C MET A 139 -5.06 7.49 -13.49
N ASP A 140 -5.60 6.28 -13.46
CA ASP A 140 -7.04 5.99 -13.38
C ASP A 140 -7.18 4.69 -12.62
N VAL A 141 -7.35 4.80 -11.30
CA VAL A 141 -7.25 3.67 -10.36
C VAL A 141 -8.47 3.59 -9.49
N THR A 142 -9.00 2.37 -9.36
CA THR A 142 -9.91 2.01 -8.26
C THR A 142 -9.12 1.26 -7.20
N ARG A 143 -9.47 1.50 -5.92
CA ARG A 143 -8.91 0.78 -4.79
C ARG A 143 -9.99 0.22 -3.90
N LEU A 144 -9.64 -0.88 -3.27
CA LEU A 144 -10.37 -1.49 -2.18
C LEU A 144 -9.46 -1.54 -0.95
N VAL A 145 -10.00 -1.11 0.18
CA VAL A 145 -9.34 -1.09 1.49
C VAL A 145 -10.12 -1.97 2.45
N GLN A 146 -9.41 -2.84 3.18
CA GLN A 146 -10.01 -3.63 4.25
C GLN A 146 -9.07 -3.72 5.45
N PHE A 147 -9.58 -3.39 6.63
CA PHE A 147 -8.84 -3.50 7.87
C PHE A 147 -9.03 -4.90 8.46
N GLY A 148 -8.00 -5.40 9.13
CA GLY A 148 -8.02 -6.77 9.62
C GLY A 148 -6.94 -7.10 10.62
N SER A 149 -6.75 -8.40 10.77
CA SER A 149 -5.69 -9.00 11.56
C SER A 149 -5.05 -10.16 10.82
N TRP A 150 -3.87 -10.54 11.30
CA TRP A 150 -3.10 -11.65 10.79
C TRP A 150 -3.01 -12.77 11.80
N THR A 151 -2.81 -13.99 11.32
CA THR A 151 -2.32 -15.11 12.14
C THR A 151 -1.29 -15.89 11.34
N GLY A 152 -0.32 -16.51 12.01
CA GLY A 152 0.66 -17.37 11.35
C GLY A 152 2.08 -17.11 11.83
N THR A 153 3.04 -17.22 10.93
CA THR A 153 4.46 -17.19 11.28
C THR A 153 5.29 -16.50 10.21
N ILE A 154 6.33 -15.79 10.65
CA ILE A 154 7.43 -15.32 9.80
C ILE A 154 8.71 -15.88 10.40
N ASP A 155 9.64 -16.34 9.59
CA ASP A 155 10.99 -16.71 9.99
C ASP A 155 11.97 -15.84 9.21
N VAL A 156 12.91 -15.22 9.93
CA VAL A 156 13.96 -14.38 9.35
C VAL A 156 15.29 -14.86 9.90
N GLU A 157 16.17 -15.36 9.03
CA GLU A 157 17.49 -15.88 9.41
C GLU A 157 17.45 -16.93 10.54
N GLY A 158 16.38 -17.76 10.57
CA GLY A 158 16.17 -18.78 11.61
C GLY A 158 15.54 -18.25 12.91
N GLU A 159 15.22 -16.96 13.00
CA GLU A 159 14.48 -16.37 14.11
C GLU A 159 12.98 -16.28 13.79
N ARG A 160 12.19 -17.08 14.50
CA ARG A 160 10.75 -17.10 14.36
C ARG A 160 10.07 -15.86 14.99
N ILE A 161 9.08 -15.34 14.28
CA ILE A 161 8.09 -14.35 14.71
C ILE A 161 6.72 -15.06 14.70
N ASP A 162 6.07 -15.13 15.87
CA ASP A 162 4.69 -15.58 15.94
C ASP A 162 3.74 -14.41 15.66
N VAL A 163 3.00 -14.48 14.55
CA VAL A 163 1.99 -13.49 14.18
C VAL A 163 0.66 -13.93 14.77
N ARG A 164 0.11 -13.12 15.66
CA ARG A 164 -1.09 -13.45 16.46
C ARG A 164 -2.29 -12.68 15.96
N ASP A 165 -3.49 -13.12 16.32
CA ASP A 165 -4.75 -12.45 15.96
C ASP A 165 -4.87 -11.00 16.48
N THR A 166 -3.99 -10.59 17.38
CA THR A 166 -3.78 -9.21 17.83
C THR A 166 -2.97 -8.36 16.84
N SER A 167 -2.14 -8.96 16.00
CA SER A 167 -1.40 -8.30 14.93
C SER A 167 -2.37 -7.70 13.92
N ARG A 168 -2.33 -6.38 13.78
CA ARG A 168 -3.24 -5.62 12.91
C ARG A 168 -2.60 -5.40 11.56
N GLY A 169 -3.39 -4.94 10.61
CA GLY A 169 -2.93 -4.63 9.27
C GLY A 169 -4.06 -4.21 8.36
N MET A 170 -3.67 -3.97 7.12
CA MET A 170 -4.52 -3.49 6.05
C MET A 170 -4.30 -4.36 4.80
N LYS A 171 -5.39 -4.68 4.11
CA LYS A 171 -5.44 -5.29 2.79
C LYS A 171 -5.89 -4.24 1.77
N ASP A 172 -4.99 -3.87 0.86
CA ASP A 172 -5.27 -3.08 -0.33
C ASP A 172 -5.37 -3.97 -1.57
N ARG A 173 -6.34 -3.65 -2.42
CA ARG A 173 -6.39 -4.10 -3.79
C ARG A 173 -6.56 -2.90 -4.68
N SER A 174 -5.72 -2.79 -5.69
CA SER A 174 -5.82 -1.70 -6.65
C SER A 174 -5.66 -2.20 -8.06
N TRP A 175 -6.44 -1.63 -8.98
CA TRP A 175 -6.45 -1.99 -10.38
C TRP A 175 -6.78 -0.77 -11.25
N GLY A 176 -6.40 -0.82 -12.52
CA GLY A 176 -6.59 0.29 -13.47
C GLY A 176 -5.29 0.67 -14.15
N ILE A 177 -5.01 1.97 -14.28
CA ILE A 177 -3.83 2.54 -14.94
C ILE A 177 -3.01 3.32 -13.89
N ARG A 178 -1.74 2.92 -13.68
CA ARG A 178 -0.80 3.60 -12.76
C ARG A 178 0.58 3.63 -13.38
N PRO A 179 1.37 4.72 -13.28
CA PRO A 179 2.70 4.77 -13.89
C PRO A 179 3.64 3.73 -13.25
N VAL A 180 3.84 2.62 -13.94
CA VAL A 180 4.63 1.44 -13.54
C VAL A 180 5.42 0.92 -14.73
N GLY A 181 6.48 0.17 -14.47
CA GLY A 181 7.40 -0.32 -15.51
C GLY A 181 8.21 0.78 -16.18
N GLU A 182 8.84 0.43 -17.30
CA GLU A 182 9.64 1.35 -18.09
C GLU A 182 8.77 2.51 -18.58
N PRO A 183 9.20 3.77 -18.37
CA PRO A 183 8.49 4.92 -18.87
C PRO A 183 8.39 4.88 -20.40
N VAL A 184 7.24 5.30 -20.92
CA VAL A 184 7.13 5.59 -22.35
C VAL A 184 8.08 6.76 -22.68
N PRO A 185 8.98 6.63 -23.66
CA PRO A 185 9.97 7.67 -23.97
C PRO A 185 9.32 9.04 -24.17
N GLY A 186 9.88 10.06 -23.51
CA GLY A 186 9.42 11.44 -23.59
C GLY A 186 8.22 11.79 -22.71
N LEU A 187 7.64 10.83 -21.97
CA LEU A 187 6.55 11.08 -21.02
C LEU A 187 7.05 11.07 -19.58
N ASN A 188 6.67 12.10 -18.81
CA ASN A 188 6.96 12.17 -17.37
C ASN A 188 5.73 11.74 -16.56
N ALA A 189 5.91 10.85 -15.58
CA ALA A 189 4.85 10.46 -14.66
C ALA A 189 4.60 11.49 -13.54
N LEU A 190 5.60 12.31 -13.22
CA LEU A 190 5.51 13.36 -12.19
C LEU A 190 4.84 14.61 -12.77
N VAL A 191 3.51 14.65 -12.72
CA VAL A 191 2.74 15.83 -13.11
C VAL A 191 3.10 17.01 -12.21
N GLY A 192 3.46 18.14 -12.82
CA GLY A 192 3.92 19.33 -12.07
C GLY A 192 5.33 19.21 -11.48
N GLY A 193 6.02 18.07 -11.65
CA GLY A 193 7.38 17.86 -11.16
C GLY A 193 7.48 17.30 -9.73
N GLY A 194 6.39 16.84 -9.12
CA GLY A 194 6.45 16.22 -7.80
C GLY A 194 5.20 15.42 -7.45
N VAL A 195 5.27 14.72 -6.32
CA VAL A 195 4.16 13.99 -5.71
C VAL A 195 4.22 14.22 -4.21
N PHE A 196 3.13 14.74 -3.65
CA PHE A 196 2.87 14.71 -2.22
C PHE A 196 1.70 13.78 -1.95
N TYR A 197 1.92 12.75 -1.14
CA TYR A 197 0.94 11.72 -0.82
C TYR A 197 1.02 11.40 0.66
N LEU A 198 -0.15 11.32 1.28
CA LEU A 198 -0.32 10.80 2.63
C LEU A 198 -1.42 9.74 2.62
N TRP A 199 -1.22 8.70 3.43
CA TRP A 199 -2.25 7.71 3.72
C TRP A 199 -2.20 7.31 5.18
N SER A 200 -3.34 7.29 5.84
CA SER A 200 -3.49 6.97 7.25
C SER A 200 -4.55 5.91 7.42
N VAL A 201 -4.16 4.75 7.95
CA VAL A 201 -5.05 3.62 8.25
C VAL A 201 -4.89 3.24 9.72
N LEU A 202 -5.92 3.53 10.52
CA LEU A 202 -5.86 3.46 11.98
C LEU A 202 -6.92 2.49 12.51
N HIS A 203 -6.53 1.69 13.48
CA HIS A 203 -7.39 0.77 14.22
C HIS A 203 -7.66 1.32 15.62
N PHE A 204 -8.92 1.57 15.93
CA PHE A 204 -9.43 1.81 17.28
C PHE A 204 -10.24 0.61 17.76
N GLU A 205 -10.65 0.58 19.04
CA GLU A 205 -11.38 -0.56 19.61
C GLU A 205 -12.68 -0.89 18.84
N ASN A 206 -13.46 0.12 18.46
CA ASN A 206 -14.80 -0.09 17.87
C ASN A 206 -14.91 0.34 16.40
N ARG A 207 -13.85 0.93 15.85
CA ARG A 207 -13.80 1.41 14.47
C ARG A 207 -12.40 1.40 13.90
N CYS A 208 -12.30 1.58 12.60
CA CYS A 208 -11.08 1.94 11.91
C CYS A 208 -11.30 3.25 11.17
N THR A 209 -10.25 4.03 10.96
CA THR A 209 -10.30 5.25 10.15
C THR A 209 -9.30 5.15 9.02
N HIS A 210 -9.72 5.64 7.87
CA HIS A 210 -8.98 5.72 6.63
C HIS A 210 -8.87 7.20 6.22
N ALA A 211 -7.71 7.66 5.75
CA ALA A 211 -7.58 8.89 4.98
C ALA A 211 -6.48 8.75 3.95
N MET A 212 -6.73 9.14 2.70
CA MET A 212 -5.75 9.22 1.63
C MET A 212 -5.84 10.58 0.97
N LEU A 213 -4.71 11.15 0.56
CA LEU A 213 -4.69 12.36 -0.26
C LEU A 213 -3.50 12.40 -1.20
N PHE A 214 -3.69 13.09 -2.32
CA PHE A 214 -2.60 13.49 -3.21
C PHE A 214 -2.69 14.98 -3.53
N GLU A 215 -1.53 15.63 -3.51
CA GLU A 215 -1.39 17.05 -3.82
C GLU A 215 -0.31 17.26 -4.89
N PHE A 216 -0.52 18.28 -5.72
CA PHE A 216 0.50 18.80 -6.62
C PHE A 216 1.55 19.62 -5.84
N PRO A 217 2.70 19.94 -6.45
CA PRO A 217 3.74 20.76 -5.80
C PRO A 217 3.30 22.12 -5.26
N ASP A 218 2.22 22.72 -5.78
CA ASP A 218 1.66 23.98 -5.28
C ASP A 218 0.68 23.79 -4.10
N GLY A 219 0.42 22.54 -3.69
CA GLY A 219 -0.54 22.18 -2.66
C GLY A 219 -1.96 21.96 -3.18
N HIS A 220 -2.20 22.11 -4.48
CA HIS A 220 -3.52 21.81 -5.03
C HIS A 220 -3.79 20.30 -4.95
N ARG A 221 -4.81 19.96 -4.18
CA ARG A 221 -5.28 18.61 -3.96
C ARG A 221 -6.10 18.11 -5.13
N TRP A 222 -5.63 17.04 -5.78
CA TRP A 222 -6.36 16.41 -6.88
C TRP A 222 -7.07 15.11 -6.46
N TYR A 223 -6.75 14.58 -5.28
CA TYR A 223 -7.46 13.44 -4.71
C TYR A 223 -7.54 13.51 -3.19
N THR A 224 -8.69 13.11 -2.64
CA THR A 224 -8.83 12.80 -1.21
C THR A 224 -9.97 11.80 -1.00
N SER A 225 -9.76 10.89 -0.07
CA SER A 225 -10.77 10.02 0.50
C SER A 225 -10.53 9.91 2.00
N ALA A 226 -11.60 9.81 2.79
CA ALA A 226 -11.48 9.59 4.22
C ALA A 226 -12.77 9.00 4.77
N ASP A 227 -12.63 7.98 5.61
CA ASP A 227 -13.73 7.14 6.04
C ASP A 227 -13.52 6.67 7.47
N SER A 228 -14.63 6.52 8.20
CA SER A 228 -14.67 5.80 9.48
C SER A 228 -15.54 4.56 9.32
N VAL A 229 -14.98 3.40 9.63
CA VAL A 229 -15.60 2.09 9.38
C VAL A 229 -15.72 1.33 10.68
N PRO A 230 -16.93 0.92 11.09
CA PRO A 230 -17.13 0.18 12.32
C PRO A 230 -16.49 -1.21 12.22
N VAL A 231 -16.09 -1.73 13.37
CA VAL A 231 -15.71 -3.14 13.51
C VAL A 231 -16.94 -4.02 13.32
N LEU A 232 -16.77 -5.12 12.60
CA LEU A 232 -17.84 -6.07 12.33
C LEU A 232 -18.28 -6.82 13.60
N ASN A 233 -19.57 -7.02 13.72
CA ASN A 233 -20.18 -8.02 14.59
C ASN A 233 -20.38 -9.34 13.83
N ALA A 234 -20.68 -10.40 14.57
CA ALA A 234 -21.03 -11.69 13.96
C ALA A 234 -22.26 -11.55 13.05
N GLY A 235 -22.10 -11.91 11.77
CA GLY A 235 -23.16 -11.85 10.76
C GLY A 235 -23.22 -10.53 9.97
N ASP A 236 -22.41 -9.53 10.31
CA ASP A 236 -22.33 -8.30 9.50
C ASP A 236 -21.76 -8.59 8.10
N PRO A 237 -22.23 -7.89 7.05
CA PRO A 237 -21.77 -8.10 5.69
C PRO A 237 -20.33 -7.57 5.50
N LEU A 238 -19.53 -8.32 4.73
CA LEU A 238 -18.17 -7.92 4.36
C LEU A 238 -18.11 -7.00 3.13
N TRP A 239 -19.20 -6.96 2.35
CA TRP A 239 -19.31 -6.23 1.08
C TRP A 239 -20.78 -6.02 0.73
N GLY A 240 -21.04 -5.18 -0.27
CA GLY A 240 -22.38 -4.91 -0.78
C GLY A 240 -23.02 -3.66 -0.19
N PRO A 241 -24.27 -3.35 -0.56
CA PRO A 241 -24.92 -2.07 -0.22
C PRO A 241 -25.22 -1.89 1.27
N ASP A 242 -25.24 -2.99 2.03
CA ASP A 242 -25.56 -2.98 3.47
C ASP A 242 -24.35 -2.74 4.36
N VAL A 243 -23.14 -2.58 3.78
CA VAL A 243 -21.94 -2.24 4.55
C VAL A 243 -22.05 -0.82 5.11
N ARG A 244 -21.63 -0.66 6.35
CA ARG A 244 -21.70 0.63 7.04
C ARG A 244 -20.35 1.32 6.92
N VAL A 245 -20.30 2.40 6.18
CA VAL A 245 -19.12 3.27 6.06
C VAL A 245 -19.59 4.70 6.30
N ARG A 246 -18.90 5.42 7.20
CA ARG A 246 -19.12 6.85 7.39
C ARG A 246 -18.08 7.61 6.58
N HIS A 247 -18.49 8.17 5.45
CA HIS A 247 -17.62 8.96 4.58
C HIS A 247 -17.45 10.37 5.15
N ALA A 248 -16.19 10.81 5.27
CA ALA A 248 -15.88 12.19 5.59
C ALA A 248 -16.02 13.06 4.33
N GLU A 249 -16.47 14.31 4.51
CA GLU A 249 -16.55 15.29 3.43
C GLU A 249 -15.16 15.87 3.08
N SER A 250 -14.24 15.86 4.05
CA SER A 250 -12.88 16.33 3.88
C SER A 250 -11.93 15.73 4.91
N ALA A 251 -10.64 15.74 4.60
CA ALA A 251 -9.55 15.37 5.50
C ALA A 251 -8.42 16.40 5.43
N ALA A 252 -8.32 17.30 6.42
CA ALA A 252 -7.19 18.21 6.53
C ALA A 252 -6.01 17.55 7.27
N TYR A 253 -4.80 18.07 7.12
CA TYR A 253 -3.63 17.62 7.87
C TYR A 253 -2.85 18.80 8.49
N ASP A 254 -2.19 18.52 9.61
CA ASP A 254 -1.12 19.32 10.20
C ASP A 254 0.06 18.37 10.49
N ILE A 255 1.22 18.62 9.90
CA ILE A 255 2.36 17.71 9.96
C ILE A 255 3.65 18.47 10.29
N VAL A 256 4.54 17.78 11.02
CA VAL A 256 5.88 18.26 11.32
C VAL A 256 6.86 17.20 10.83
N PHE A 257 7.87 17.64 10.08
CA PHE A 257 8.97 16.78 9.64
C PHE A 257 10.12 16.83 10.65
N GLU A 258 10.90 15.75 10.73
CA GLU A 258 12.18 15.78 11.44
C GLU A 258 13.14 16.76 10.72
N PRO A 259 13.83 17.65 11.45
CA PRO A 259 14.77 18.58 10.84
C PRO A 259 15.86 17.88 10.03
N GLY A 260 16.16 18.40 8.84
CA GLY A 260 17.15 17.84 7.93
C GLY A 260 16.69 16.60 7.16
N THR A 261 15.43 16.17 7.31
CA THR A 261 14.88 15.00 6.61
C THR A 261 13.56 15.32 5.91
N ARG A 262 12.97 14.32 5.24
CA ARG A 262 11.59 14.37 4.74
C ARG A 262 10.64 13.48 5.53
N ARG A 263 11.04 13.00 6.70
CA ARG A 263 10.27 12.06 7.52
C ARG A 263 9.37 12.79 8.49
N ILE A 264 8.11 12.39 8.56
CA ILE A 264 7.13 12.95 9.49
C ILE A 264 7.46 12.48 10.92
N SER A 265 7.59 13.44 11.83
CA SER A 265 7.78 13.22 13.27
C SER A 265 6.47 13.32 14.06
N ARG A 266 5.49 14.07 13.54
CA ARG A 266 4.14 14.22 14.08
C ARG A 266 3.17 14.49 12.95
N ALA A 267 2.01 13.86 12.99
CA ALA A 267 0.88 14.21 12.13
C ALA A 267 -0.41 14.37 12.92
N GLN A 268 -1.28 15.21 12.43
CA GLN A 268 -2.68 15.29 12.82
C GLN A 268 -3.54 15.28 11.56
N PHE A 269 -4.58 14.47 11.53
CA PHE A 269 -5.63 14.55 10.52
C PHE A 269 -6.93 15.07 11.14
N THR A 270 -7.64 15.95 10.43
CA THR A 270 -8.98 16.39 10.81
C THR A 270 -9.97 15.92 9.75
N GLN A 271 -10.78 14.91 10.08
CA GLN A 271 -11.82 14.38 9.20
C GLN A 271 -13.16 15.02 9.54
N THR A 272 -13.75 15.75 8.60
CA THR A 272 -15.04 16.45 8.81
C THR A 272 -16.19 15.65 8.22
N TYR A 273 -17.31 15.57 8.93
CA TYR A 273 -18.49 14.80 8.52
C TYR A 273 -19.72 15.69 8.47
N HIS A 274 -20.65 15.38 7.55
CA HIS A 274 -21.92 16.11 7.45
C HIS A 274 -22.73 16.00 8.75
N GLY A 275 -23.00 17.13 9.41
CA GLY A 275 -23.87 17.19 10.58
C GLY A 275 -23.37 16.41 11.81
N SER A 276 -22.08 16.04 11.85
CA SER A 276 -21.44 15.34 12.97
C SER A 276 -20.15 16.05 13.38
N PRO A 277 -19.67 15.87 14.63
CA PRO A 277 -18.35 16.35 15.03
C PRO A 277 -17.25 15.79 14.12
N SER A 278 -16.21 16.57 13.91
CA SER A 278 -15.00 16.11 13.21
C SER A 278 -14.20 15.15 14.09
N ASP A 279 -13.50 14.20 13.46
CA ASP A 279 -12.48 13.41 14.15
C ASP A 279 -11.14 14.16 14.07
N GLU A 280 -10.50 14.41 15.21
CA GLU A 280 -9.13 14.94 15.30
C GLU A 280 -8.17 13.80 15.68
N LEU A 281 -7.45 13.29 14.69
CA LEU A 281 -6.60 12.10 14.78
C LEU A 281 -5.15 12.53 14.96
N ILE A 282 -4.61 12.43 16.17
CA ILE A 282 -3.20 12.76 16.48
C ILE A 282 -2.36 11.49 16.38
N LEU A 283 -1.30 11.53 15.58
CA LEU A 283 -0.45 10.39 15.24
C LEU A 283 0.99 10.59 15.73
N GLU A 284 1.47 9.62 16.50
CA GLU A 284 2.82 9.54 17.04
C GLU A 284 3.56 8.33 16.43
N PRO A 285 4.56 8.53 15.57
CA PRO A 285 5.36 7.45 15.01
C PRO A 285 6.10 6.60 16.07
N ILE A 286 6.19 5.30 15.81
CA ILE A 286 6.85 4.30 16.67
C ILE A 286 8.01 3.63 15.93
N LEU A 287 7.78 3.17 14.70
CA LEU A 287 8.78 2.53 13.85
C LEU A 287 8.59 2.96 12.40
N SER A 288 9.65 2.90 11.60
CA SER A 288 9.63 3.19 10.17
C SER A 288 9.83 1.92 9.34
N PHE A 289 9.06 1.82 8.25
CA PHE A 289 9.12 0.77 7.25
C PHE A 289 9.33 1.41 5.86
N PRO A 290 10.59 1.56 5.43
CA PRO A 290 10.92 2.01 4.07
C PRO A 290 10.28 1.14 2.99
N LEU A 291 9.46 1.75 2.12
CA LEU A 291 8.72 1.02 1.09
C LEU A 291 9.57 0.54 -0.10
N LYS A 292 10.85 0.94 -0.17
CA LYS A 292 11.83 0.32 -1.07
C LYS A 292 12.02 -1.18 -0.82
N GLY A 293 11.72 -1.65 0.40
CA GLY A 293 11.66 -3.08 0.70
C GLY A 293 10.54 -3.83 0.00
N LEU A 294 9.58 -3.11 -0.59
CA LEU A 294 8.51 -3.65 -1.42
C LEU A 294 8.62 -3.21 -2.87
N GLY A 295 9.77 -2.68 -3.30
CA GLY A 295 10.03 -2.28 -4.69
C GLY A 295 9.68 -0.82 -5.02
N TYR A 296 9.08 -0.06 -4.09
CA TYR A 296 8.79 1.35 -4.31
C TYR A 296 10.08 2.18 -4.31
N LEU A 297 10.39 2.83 -5.43
CA LEU A 297 11.63 3.59 -5.61
C LEU A 297 12.91 2.75 -5.38
N ASN A 298 12.81 1.41 -5.38
CA ASN A 298 13.96 0.53 -5.28
C ASN A 298 14.68 0.53 -6.65
N PRO A 299 15.99 0.83 -6.73
CA PRO A 299 16.69 0.93 -8.01
C PRO A 299 16.75 -0.38 -8.81
N ASN A 300 16.64 -1.53 -8.13
CA ASN A 300 16.79 -2.85 -8.73
C ASN A 300 15.46 -3.59 -8.87
N TRP A 301 14.47 -3.28 -8.03
CA TRP A 301 13.21 -4.02 -7.88
C TRP A 301 11.93 -3.17 -8.09
N LEU A 302 12.01 -2.12 -8.93
CA LEU A 302 10.83 -1.37 -9.39
C LEU A 302 9.73 -2.25 -9.97
N HIS A 303 8.48 -1.86 -9.69
CA HIS A 303 7.26 -2.52 -10.13
C HIS A 303 7.05 -2.49 -11.64
N GLY A 304 6.64 -3.61 -12.21
CA GLY A 304 6.25 -3.76 -13.62
C GLY A 304 7.38 -3.65 -14.63
N TYR A 305 8.64 -3.65 -14.18
CA TYR A 305 9.83 -3.68 -15.05
C TYR A 305 10.11 -5.11 -15.51
N ASP A 306 10.46 -5.26 -16.78
CA ASP A 306 10.87 -6.55 -17.32
C ASP A 306 12.28 -6.90 -16.83
N ARG A 307 12.41 -8.08 -16.23
CA ARG A 307 13.68 -8.64 -15.72
C ARG A 307 14.04 -9.96 -16.40
N GLY A 308 13.41 -10.23 -17.54
CA GLY A 308 13.51 -11.50 -18.26
C GLY A 308 12.55 -12.56 -17.70
N GLU A 309 12.79 -13.80 -18.11
CA GLU A 309 11.90 -14.93 -17.84
C GLU A 309 11.62 -15.10 -16.34
N TYR A 310 12.66 -14.97 -15.52
CA TYR A 310 12.56 -15.04 -14.07
C TYR A 310 13.77 -14.37 -13.40
N ALA A 311 13.51 -13.62 -12.33
CA ALA A 311 14.51 -13.06 -11.43
C ALA A 311 14.00 -13.09 -9.99
N GLU A 312 14.89 -13.35 -9.05
CA GLU A 312 14.64 -13.26 -7.61
C GLU A 312 15.83 -12.60 -6.91
N GLY A 313 15.60 -12.07 -5.71
CA GLY A 313 16.68 -11.52 -4.91
C GLY A 313 16.23 -11.06 -3.54
N THR A 314 17.20 -10.54 -2.80
CA THR A 314 17.01 -10.07 -1.43
C THR A 314 17.75 -8.75 -1.23
N ASP A 315 17.21 -7.92 -0.36
CA ASP A 315 17.93 -6.79 0.21
C ASP A 315 17.82 -6.85 1.74
N VAL A 316 18.90 -6.44 2.42
CA VAL A 316 18.93 -6.31 3.89
C VAL A 316 19.59 -5.00 4.27
N TRP A 317 18.97 -4.22 5.15
CA TRP A 317 19.54 -2.99 5.68
C TRP A 317 19.08 -2.69 7.10
N LYS A 318 19.88 -1.92 7.82
CA LYS A 318 19.44 -1.28 9.05
C LYS A 318 18.71 0.01 8.71
N VAL A 319 17.53 0.19 9.29
CA VAL A 319 16.62 1.30 8.95
C VAL A 319 17.19 2.66 9.39
N ASP A 320 17.93 2.70 10.49
CA ASP A 320 18.57 3.90 11.05
C ASP A 320 19.86 4.31 10.32
N GLU A 321 20.45 3.43 9.52
CA GLU A 321 21.63 3.73 8.70
C GLU A 321 21.27 4.23 7.28
N LEU A 322 19.98 4.25 6.92
CA LEU A 322 19.53 4.79 5.64
C LEU A 322 19.67 6.31 5.59
N ASP A 323 20.22 6.83 4.49
CA ASP A 323 20.25 8.27 4.22
C ASP A 323 18.83 8.81 4.06
N PRO A 324 18.34 9.67 4.98
CA PRO A 324 16.98 10.20 4.93
C PRO A 324 16.75 11.20 3.79
N LEU A 325 17.80 11.60 3.05
CA LEU A 325 17.74 12.46 1.87
C LEU A 325 17.97 11.70 0.56
N ASP A 326 18.22 10.38 0.60
CA ASP A 326 18.17 9.53 -0.59
C ASP A 326 16.70 9.39 -1.05
N PRO A 327 16.36 9.77 -2.31
CA PRO A 327 15.02 9.61 -2.84
C PRO A 327 14.44 8.20 -2.74
N THR A 328 15.28 7.15 -2.69
CA THR A 328 14.80 5.77 -2.48
C THR A 328 14.16 5.55 -1.11
N THR A 329 14.28 6.51 -0.19
CA THR A 329 13.76 6.42 1.20
C THR A 329 12.58 7.34 1.48
N PHE A 330 12.15 8.17 0.51
CA PHE A 330 11.06 9.13 0.72
C PHE A 330 9.67 8.49 0.78
N HIS A 331 9.56 7.25 0.33
CA HIS A 331 8.34 6.45 0.45
C HIS A 331 8.46 5.56 1.69
N VAL A 332 7.69 5.87 2.73
CA VAL A 332 7.78 5.17 4.01
C VAL A 332 6.40 5.03 4.64
N GLU A 333 6.14 3.84 5.20
CA GLU A 333 5.06 3.64 6.18
C GLU A 333 5.66 3.72 7.59
N GLN A 334 4.99 4.42 8.50
CA GLN A 334 5.34 4.45 9.91
C GLN A 334 4.24 3.78 10.72
N LEU A 335 4.59 2.84 11.61
CA LEU A 335 3.64 2.43 12.66
C LEU A 335 3.41 3.65 13.55
N VAL A 336 2.16 4.01 13.79
CA VAL A 336 1.78 5.16 14.61
C VAL A 336 0.85 4.74 15.73
N ARG A 337 1.06 5.30 16.92
CA ARG A 337 0.01 5.38 17.95
C ARG A 337 -0.92 6.53 17.57
N ALA A 338 -2.22 6.28 17.62
CA ALA A 338 -3.24 7.26 17.30
C ALA A 338 -4.07 7.64 18.53
N ARG A 339 -4.54 8.89 18.58
CA ARG A 339 -5.54 9.35 19.54
C ARG A 339 -6.64 10.13 18.83
N CYS A 340 -7.89 9.93 19.25
CA CYS A 340 -9.06 10.70 18.83
C CYS A 340 -9.96 10.95 20.04
N GLY A 341 -9.83 12.14 20.67
CA GLY A 341 -10.41 12.35 21.99
C GLY A 341 -9.87 11.33 23.01
N ASP A 342 -10.76 10.53 23.59
CA ASP A 342 -10.41 9.47 24.53
C ASP A 342 -10.07 8.12 23.86
N GLU A 343 -10.34 7.97 22.55
CA GLU A 343 -10.00 6.75 21.82
C GLU A 343 -8.48 6.66 21.61
N VAL A 344 -7.92 5.48 21.87
CA VAL A 344 -6.52 5.15 21.56
C VAL A 344 -6.49 4.08 20.48
N GLY A 345 -5.64 4.28 19.49
CA GLY A 345 -5.50 3.39 18.35
C GLY A 345 -4.05 3.13 17.95
N ILE A 346 -3.91 2.26 16.97
CA ILE A 346 -2.64 1.89 16.34
C ILE A 346 -2.88 1.76 14.83
N GLY A 347 -1.90 2.11 14.01
CA GLY A 347 -2.08 2.05 12.57
C GLY A 347 -0.81 2.36 11.80
N CYS A 348 -0.94 2.62 10.51
CA CYS A 348 0.17 3.20 9.76
C CYS A 348 -0.16 4.58 9.20
N LEU A 349 0.89 5.39 9.13
CA LEU A 349 0.97 6.62 8.37
C LEU A 349 1.97 6.39 7.24
N GLU A 350 1.49 6.31 6.00
CA GLU A 350 2.30 6.31 4.80
C GLU A 350 2.50 7.74 4.31
N GLN A 351 3.72 8.02 3.86
CA GLN A 351 4.06 9.25 3.18
C GLN A 351 4.87 8.96 1.92
N LEU A 352 4.67 9.79 0.90
CA LEU A 352 5.56 9.93 -0.24
C LEU A 352 5.69 11.40 -0.59
N VAL A 353 6.90 11.93 -0.44
CA VAL A 353 7.20 13.35 -0.73
C VAL A 353 8.35 13.45 -1.72
N LEU A 354 8.02 13.43 -3.02
CA LEU A 354 8.96 13.55 -4.12
C LEU A 354 8.91 14.94 -4.73
N GLY A 355 10.06 15.61 -4.78
CA GLY A 355 10.17 16.94 -5.37
C GLY A 355 9.66 18.06 -4.46
N PRO A 356 9.45 19.27 -5.02
CA PRO A 356 8.98 20.42 -4.26
C PRO A 356 7.53 20.26 -3.82
N HIS A 357 7.20 20.87 -2.69
CA HIS A 357 5.83 20.97 -2.19
C HIS A 357 5.69 22.20 -1.30
N ALA A 358 5.05 23.24 -1.85
CA ALA A 358 4.97 24.57 -1.27
C ALA A 358 4.34 24.60 0.14
N PRO A 359 3.24 23.87 0.43
CA PRO A 359 2.66 23.85 1.79
C PRO A 359 3.63 23.35 2.87
N THR A 360 4.53 22.43 2.51
CA THR A 360 5.52 21.85 3.44
C THR A 360 6.87 22.56 3.42
N GLY A 361 7.06 23.54 2.52
CA GLY A 361 8.31 24.30 2.39
C GLY A 361 9.44 23.57 1.65
N PHE A 362 9.22 22.36 1.12
CA PHE A 362 10.20 21.68 0.28
C PHE A 362 10.32 22.37 -1.09
N THR A 363 11.55 22.64 -1.51
CA THR A 363 11.88 23.45 -2.68
C THR A 363 12.56 22.66 -3.82
N GLY A 364 13.07 21.46 -3.54
CA GLY A 364 13.75 20.63 -4.50
C GLY A 364 13.44 19.14 -4.31
N TYR A 365 14.31 18.27 -4.80
CA TYR A 365 14.16 16.82 -4.63
C TYR A 365 14.88 16.29 -3.40
N THR A 366 15.99 16.89 -2.98
CA THR A 366 16.86 16.32 -1.94
C THR A 366 17.05 17.26 -0.75
N ASP A 367 16.27 18.35 -0.67
CA ASP A 367 16.24 19.19 0.52
C ASP A 367 15.43 18.54 1.64
N GLY A 368 15.91 18.70 2.87
CA GLY A 368 15.23 18.31 4.11
C GLY A 368 14.52 19.49 4.77
N ALA A 369 13.64 19.18 5.72
CA ALA A 369 12.87 20.15 6.47
C ALA A 369 13.78 21.05 7.32
N ARG A 370 13.37 22.29 7.52
CA ARG A 370 14.16 23.29 8.25
C ARG A 370 13.81 23.38 9.72
#